data_AF-A0A376LQD4-F1
#
_entry.id   AF-A0A376LQD4-F1
#
_cell.length_a   1.000
_cell.length_b   1.000
_cell.length_c   1.000
_cell.angle_alpha   90.00
_cell.angle_beta   90.00
_cell.angle_gamma   90.00
#
_symmetry.space_group_name_H-M   'P 1'
#
loop_
_entity.id
_entity.type
_entity.pdbx_description
1 polymer ?
#
loop_
_entity_poly.entity_id
_entity_poly.type
_entity_poly.pdbx_seq_one_letter_code
_entity_poly.pdbx_strand_id
1 'polypeptide(L)' 'MKQAVAANVAMLMRLHGHEDLQANAQTVLEVLRSGSAYDRVTALAARG' A
#
# COMPACT_ATOMS: atom_id res chain seq x y z
N MET A 1 4.00 12.92 6.48
CA MET A 1 2.85 12.00 6.69
C MET A 1 2.86 10.73 5.81
N LYS A 2 3.21 10.77 4.51
CA LYS A 2 3.16 9.58 3.62
C LYS A 2 4.12 8.43 4.00
N GLN A 3 5.22 8.73 4.70
CA GLN A 3 6.23 7.74 5.09
C GLN A 3 5.74 6.74 6.16
N ALA A 4 4.92 7.19 7.11
CA ALA A 4 4.41 6.32 8.19
C ALA A 4 3.43 5.26 7.64
N VAL A 5 2.61 5.65 6.66
CA VAL A 5 1.70 4.72 5.98
C VAL A 5 2.49 3.66 5.19
N ALA A 6 3.53 4.06 4.47
CA ALA A 6 4.38 3.12 3.73
C ALA A 6 5.09 2.11 4.66
N ALA A 7 5.62 2.58 5.79
CA ALA A 7 6.27 1.71 6.78
C ALA A 7 5.28 0.70 7.40
N ASN A 8 4.08 1.13 7.75
CA ASN A 8 3.06 0.25 8.34
C ASN A 8 2.56 -0.81 7.35
N VAL A 9 2.35 -0.43 6.08
CA VAL A 9 1.93 -1.39 5.04
C VAL A 9 3.05 -2.36 4.70
N ALA A 10 4.31 -1.91 4.66
CA ALA A 10 5.45 -2.80 4.44
C ALA A 10 5.61 -3.85 5.55
N MET A 11 5.38 -3.47 6.81
CA MET A 11 5.33 -4.41 7.94
C MET A 11 4.17 -5.39 7.83
N LEU A 12 2.98 -4.95 7.39
CA LEU A 12 1.84 -5.83 7.16
C LEU A 12 2.11 -6.85 6.04
N MET A 13 2.76 -6.43 4.96
CA MET A 13 3.15 -7.32 3.85
C MET A 13 4.14 -8.41 4.30
N ARG A 14 5.07 -8.06 5.21
CA ARG A 14 5.98 -9.03 5.83
C ARG A 14 5.26 -10.12 6.62
N LEU A 15 4.21 -9.78 7.37
CA LEU A 15 3.40 -10.76 8.10
C LEU A 15 2.67 -11.74 7.17
N HIS A 16 2.48 -11.38 5.89
CA HIS A 16 1.85 -12.22 4.86
C HIS A 16 2.88 -12.92 3.95
N GLY A 17 4.16 -12.98 4.35
CA GLY A 17 5.21 -13.72 3.63
C GLY A 17 6.04 -12.90 2.64
N HIS A 18 5.84 -11.58 2.55
CA HIS A 18 6.71 -10.70 1.76
C HIS A 18 7.85 -10.15 2.63
N GLU A 19 8.92 -10.92 2.80
CA GLU A 19 9.97 -10.63 3.79
C GLU A 19 10.85 -9.41 3.45
N ASP A 20 10.91 -9.03 2.17
CA ASP A 20 11.67 -7.87 1.71
C ASP A 20 10.91 -6.56 1.97
N LEU A 21 11.25 -5.92 3.08
CA LEU A 21 10.67 -4.63 3.48
C LEU A 21 10.98 -3.50 2.50
N GLN A 22 12.11 -3.53 1.79
CA GLN A 22 12.50 -2.49 0.85
C GLN A 22 11.67 -2.60 -0.43
N ALA A 23 11.51 -3.82 -0.96
CA ALA A 23 10.63 -4.10 -2.09
C ALA A 23 9.16 -3.75 -1.76
N ASN A 24 8.71 -4.07 -0.55
CA ASN A 24 7.37 -3.71 -0.08
C ASN A 24 7.17 -2.20 -0.01
N ALA A 25 8.15 -1.47 0.57
CA ALA A 25 8.07 -0.01 0.66
C ALA A 25 8.04 0.65 -0.74
N GLN A 26 8.84 0.17 -1.70
CA GLN A 26 8.81 0.68 -3.07
C GLN A 26 7.47 0.42 -3.75
N THR A 27 6.95 -0.81 -3.64
CA THR A 27 5.63 -1.18 -4.17
C THR A 27 4.53 -0.27 -3.61
N VAL A 28 4.53 -0.03 -2.30
CA VAL A 28 3.56 0.86 -1.65
C VAL A 28 3.71 2.31 -2.14
N LEU A 29 4.94 2.81 -2.26
CA LEU A 29 5.18 4.16 -2.78
C LEU A 29 4.75 4.33 -4.24
N GLU A 30 4.84 3.28 -5.05
CA GLU A 30 4.41 3.28 -6.44
C GLU A 30 2.88 3.25 -6.56
N VAL A 31 2.21 2.42 -5.76
CA VAL A 31 0.74 2.38 -5.67
C VAL A 31 0.16 3.69 -5.12
N LEU A 32 0.84 4.34 -4.18
CA LEU A 32 0.43 5.65 -3.65
C LEU A 32 0.68 6.79 -4.65
N ARG A 33 1.70 6.69 -5.50
CA ARG A 33 2.00 7.69 -6.54
C ARG A 33 1.10 7.56 -7.76
N SER A 34 0.75 6.34 -8.14
CA SER A 34 -0.14 6.06 -9.28
C SER A 34 -1.60 6.42 -9.01
N GLY A 35 -1.99 6.67 -7.76
CA GLY A 35 -3.38 6.97 -7.39
C GLY A 35 -4.27 5.73 -7.31
N SER A 36 -3.78 4.54 -7.69
CA SER A 36 -4.57 3.31 -7.76
C SER A 36 -5.13 2.85 -6.42
N ALA A 37 -4.52 3.26 -5.30
CA ALA A 37 -5.09 3.05 -3.96
C ALA A 37 -6.42 3.79 -3.78
N TYR A 38 -6.51 5.02 -4.30
CA TYR A 38 -7.72 5.83 -4.23
C TYR A 38 -8.81 5.24 -5.15
N ASP A 39 -8.45 4.84 -6.36
CA ASP A 39 -9.39 4.20 -7.31
C ASP A 39 -10.05 2.95 -6.72
N ARG A 40 -9.28 2.12 -5.99
CA ARG A 40 -9.81 0.94 -5.30
C ARG A 40 -10.80 1.30 -4.19
N VAL A 41 -10.54 2.36 -3.42
CA VAL A 41 -11.47 2.85 -2.38
C VAL A 41 -12.74 3.41 -3.02
N THR A 42 -12.62 4.16 -4.11
CA THR A 42 -13.76 4.67 -4.87
C THR A 42 -14.60 3.55 -5.46
N ALA A 43 -13.97 2.52 -6.04
CA ALA A 43 -14.68 1.35 -6.56
C ALA A 43 -15.37 0.53 -5.47
N LEU A 44 -14.74 0.40 -4.29
CA LEU A 44 -15.35 -0.26 -3.13
C LEU A 44 -16.55 0.54 -2.61
N ALA A 45 -16.42 1.86 -2.49
CA ALA A 45 -17.51 2.74 -2.06
C ALA A 45 -18.68 2.75 -3.06
N ALA A 46 -18.40 2.58 -4.36
CA ALA A 46 -19.41 2.45 -5.40
C ALA A 46 -20.16 1.10 -5.37
N ARG A 47 -19.63 0.09 -4.67
CA ARG A 47 -20.24 -1.24 -4.52
C ARG A 47 -20.98 -1.43 -3.19
N GLY A 48 -21.34 -0.32 -2.52
CA GLY A 48 -22.03 -0.25 -1.22
C GLY A 48 -22.88 -1.46 -0.85
#